data_AF-A0A816ESR0-F1
#
_entry.id   AF-A0A816ESR0-F1
#
_cell.length_a   1.000
_cell.length_b   1.000
_cell.length_c   1.000
_cell.angle_alpha   90.00
_cell.angle_beta   90.00
_cell.angle_gamma   90.00
#
_symmetry.space_group_name_H-M   'P 1'
#
loop_
_entity.id
_entity.type
_entity.pdbx_description
1 polymer ?
#
loop_
_entity_poly.entity_id
_entity_poly.type
_entity_poly.pdbx_seq_one_letter_code
_entity_poly.pdbx_strand_id
1 'polypeptide(L)'
;MKISIASDNCACLFSEIDFEKESLLMTRTYLQLLNLFHPLKSSRSFKHSSALLTHFPKRTMRAKLEGDQRNDALKQLQSNGWKLANDRDALSKTFLFKNFNQAFGFMTRVALLAEKLDHHPEWFNVYNKVEVTLSTHDLNGLSTYDAQMAQFMDQCVSGTQDNK
;
A
#
# COMPACT_ATOMS: atom_id res chain seq x y z
N MET A 1 9.18 3.42 -2.16
CA MET A 1 8.24 2.69 -3.03
C MET A 1 8.74 2.72 -4.47
N LYS A 2 9.16 1.59 -5.05
CA LYS A 2 9.43 1.51 -6.51
C LYS A 2 8.17 1.00 -7.18
N ILE A 3 7.43 1.89 -7.83
CA ILE A 3 6.27 1.54 -8.65
C ILE A 3 6.73 1.56 -10.10
N SER A 4 6.85 0.39 -10.72
CA SER A 4 7.09 0.28 -12.16
C SER A 4 5.79 -0.14 -12.83
N ILE A 5 5.09 0.83 -13.42
CA ILE A 5 3.91 0.59 -14.26
C ILE A 5 4.35 0.84 -15.70
N ALA A 6 4.43 -0.21 -16.51
CA ALA A 6 4.68 -0.07 -17.94
C ALA A 6 3.34 0.03 -18.69
N SER A 7 3.18 1.06 -19.51
CA SER A 7 2.14 1.10 -20.53
C SER A 7 2.83 1.05 -21.90
N ASP A 8 2.39 0.13 -22.76
CA ASP A 8 3.02 -0.15 -24.06
C ASP A 8 2.83 0.97 -25.11
N ASN A 9 2.58 2.22 -24.68
CA ASN A 9 2.41 3.37 -25.57
C ASN A 9 2.81 4.73 -24.97
N CYS A 10 3.62 4.76 -23.91
CA CYS A 10 4.13 6.03 -23.40
C CYS A 10 5.65 6.05 -23.49
N ALA A 11 6.17 6.75 -24.50
CA ALA A 11 7.51 7.31 -24.42
C ALA A 11 7.54 8.18 -23.16
N CYS A 12 8.14 7.68 -22.08
CA CYS A 12 8.43 8.47 -20.89
C CYS A 12 9.48 9.53 -21.23
N LEU A 13 9.05 10.62 -21.87
CA LEU A 13 9.64 11.92 -21.62
C LEU A 13 9.44 12.18 -20.13
N PHE A 14 10.51 12.05 -19.35
CA PHE A 14 10.63 12.72 -18.07
C PHE A 14 10.58 14.22 -18.34
N SER A 15 9.40 14.79 -18.52
CA SER A 15 9.16 16.17 -18.15
C SER A 15 8.75 16.15 -16.68
N GLU A 16 9.56 16.79 -15.84
CA GLU A 16 9.23 17.15 -14.47
C GLU A 16 7.76 17.58 -14.40
N ILE A 17 6.94 16.81 -13.67
CA ILE A 17 5.63 17.29 -13.26
C ILE A 17 5.91 18.35 -12.19
N ASP A 18 5.88 19.61 -12.61
CA ASP A 18 6.00 20.81 -11.79
C ASP A 18 4.77 20.90 -10.86
N PHE A 19 4.79 20.13 -9.76
CA PHE A 19 3.69 20.00 -8.79
C PHE A 19 3.36 21.33 -8.06
N GLU A 20 4.20 22.37 -8.23
CA GLU A 20 3.97 23.70 -7.67
C GLU A 20 2.93 24.54 -8.45
N LYS A 21 2.70 24.26 -9.75
CA LYS A 21 1.82 25.12 -10.58
C LYS A 21 0.33 24.81 -10.46
N GLU A 22 -0.05 23.57 -10.15
CA GLU A 22 -1.47 23.21 -9.93
C GLU A 22 -2.00 23.57 -8.52
N SER A 23 -1.11 23.65 -7.53
CA SER A 23 -1.41 24.11 -6.16
C SER A 23 -1.98 25.54 -6.13
N LEU A 24 -1.45 26.42 -6.99
CA LEU A 24 -1.86 27.81 -7.10
C LEU A 24 -3.21 28.01 -7.81
N LEU A 25 -3.65 27.08 -8.65
CA LEU A 25 -4.94 27.19 -9.36
C LEU A 25 -6.10 26.67 -8.49
N MET A 26 -5.86 25.64 -7.66
CA MET A 26 -6.85 25.15 -6.69
C MET A 26 -7.03 26.08 -5.49
N THR A 27 -5.99 26.80 -5.06
CA THR A 27 -6.11 27.78 -3.97
C THR A 27 -6.84 29.06 -4.40
N ARG A 28 -6.77 29.43 -5.69
CA ARG A 28 -7.43 30.64 -6.22
C ARG A 28 -8.94 30.48 -6.42
N THR A 29 -9.42 29.30 -6.80
CA THR A 29 -10.88 29.03 -6.88
C THR A 29 -11.50 28.81 -5.51
N TYR A 30 -10.77 28.22 -4.56
CA TYR A 30 -11.28 27.96 -3.21
C TYR A 30 -11.49 29.25 -2.38
N LEU A 31 -10.64 30.27 -2.56
CA LEU A 31 -10.77 31.55 -1.86
C LEU A 31 -11.93 32.44 -2.35
N GLN A 32 -12.51 32.17 -3.53
CA GLN A 32 -13.72 32.88 -3.98
C GLN A 32 -15.01 32.32 -3.36
N LEU A 33 -15.02 31.08 -2.86
CA LEU A 33 -16.20 30.45 -2.26
C LEU A 33 -16.33 30.68 -0.74
N LEU A 34 -15.26 31.12 -0.06
CA LEU A 34 -15.26 31.31 1.40
C LEU A 34 -15.90 32.63 1.87
N ASN A 35 -16.30 33.54 0.98
CA ASN A 35 -16.96 34.79 1.34
C ASN A 35 -18.50 34.72 1.45
N LEU A 36 -19.11 33.54 1.40
CA LEU A 36 -20.57 33.37 1.52
C LEU A 36 -21.06 32.83 2.88
N PHE A 37 -20.16 32.55 3.83
CA PHE A 37 -20.55 31.99 5.13
C PHE A 37 -20.41 33.01 6.26
N HIS A 38 -21.55 33.51 6.72
CA HIS A 38 -21.68 34.26 7.97
C HIS A 38 -21.24 33.41 9.18
N PRO A 39 -20.66 34.01 10.23
CA PRO A 39 -20.13 33.26 11.37
C PRO A 39 -21.27 32.83 12.31
N LEU A 40 -21.46 31.52 12.49
CA LEU A 40 -22.22 31.01 13.63
C LEU A 40 -21.35 31.07 14.88
N LYS A 41 -21.69 32.00 15.79
CA LYS A 41 -21.16 32.01 17.16
C LYS A 41 -21.73 30.83 17.93
N SER A 42 -20.87 29.88 18.31
CA SER A 42 -21.14 28.95 19.39
C SER A 42 -19.90 28.85 20.27
N SER A 43 -19.94 29.58 21.39
CA SER A 43 -18.94 29.51 22.44
C SER A 43 -19.21 28.26 23.28
N ARG A 44 -18.34 27.26 23.16
CA ARG A 44 -18.14 26.26 24.21
C ARG A 44 -16.67 26.24 24.61
N SER A 45 -16.44 26.65 25.86
CA SER A 45 -15.14 26.59 26.52
C SER A 45 -14.73 25.14 26.74
N PHE A 46 -13.69 24.70 26.05
CA PHE A 46 -13.03 23.42 26.32
C PHE A 46 -11.84 23.65 27.23
N LYS A 47 -11.98 23.18 28.48
CA LYS A 47 -10.90 23.11 29.46
C LYS A 47 -9.82 22.17 28.91
N HIS A 48 -8.64 22.71 28.65
CA HIS A 48 -7.48 21.90 28.28
C HIS A 48 -7.02 21.11 29.51
N SER A 49 -7.16 19.79 29.48
CA SER A 49 -6.47 18.90 30.41
C SER A 49 -5.13 18.51 29.80
N SER A 50 -4.08 19.14 30.29
CA SER A 50 -2.67 18.94 29.92
C SER A 50 -2.08 17.67 30.57
N ALA A 51 -2.73 16.52 30.42
CA ALA A 51 -2.21 15.27 30.94
C ALA A 51 -2.75 14.08 30.15
N LEU A 52 -1.99 13.64 29.14
CA LEU A 52 -1.85 12.24 28.66
C LEU A 52 -1.05 12.25 27.34
N LEU A 53 0.22 12.65 27.40
CA LEU A 53 1.17 12.50 26.29
C LEU A 53 2.40 11.72 26.72
N THR A 54 2.23 10.51 27.25
CA THR A 54 3.35 9.56 27.41
C THR A 54 2.87 8.11 27.29
N HIS A 55 2.27 7.75 26.16
CA HIS A 55 2.32 6.36 25.71
C HIS A 55 2.39 6.33 24.18
N PHE A 56 3.57 6.61 23.64
CA PHE A 56 3.88 6.18 22.29
C PHE A 56 3.94 4.66 22.32
N PRO A 57 3.05 3.94 21.61
CA PRO A 57 3.16 2.49 21.53
C PRO A 57 4.54 2.15 20.98
N LYS A 58 5.30 1.33 21.72
CA LYS A 58 6.58 0.80 21.25
C LYS A 58 6.33 0.19 19.87
N ARG A 59 7.00 0.71 18.84
CA ARG A 59 7.06 0.08 17.53
C ARG A 59 7.50 -1.37 17.76
N THR A 60 6.60 -2.32 17.56
CA THR A 60 6.90 -3.75 17.74
C THR A 60 8.06 -4.09 16.83
N MET A 61 9.12 -4.68 17.39
CA MET A 61 10.29 -5.09 16.63
C MET A 61 9.85 -6.08 15.54
N ARG A 62 10.27 -5.85 14.29
CA ARG A 62 10.06 -6.82 13.22
C ARG A 62 10.89 -8.06 13.54
N ALA A 63 10.27 -9.23 13.46
CA ALA A 63 10.92 -10.51 13.69
C ALA A 63 10.88 -11.35 12.42
N LYS A 64 11.99 -12.01 12.11
CA LYS A 64 12.11 -12.91 10.97
C LYS A 64 11.24 -14.14 11.20
N LEU A 65 10.61 -14.64 10.15
CA LEU A 65 9.89 -15.91 10.18
C LEU A 65 10.90 -17.07 10.12
N GLU A 66 10.92 -17.88 11.17
CA GLU A 66 11.80 -19.05 11.32
C GLU A 66 11.05 -20.26 11.87
N GLY A 67 11.69 -21.44 11.81
CA GLY A 67 11.18 -22.69 12.38
C GLY A 67 9.77 -23.08 11.90
N ASP A 68 8.99 -23.63 12.82
CA ASP A 68 7.64 -24.13 12.54
C ASP A 68 6.69 -23.01 12.07
N GLN A 69 6.82 -21.82 12.65
CA GLN A 69 6.01 -20.66 12.25
C GLN A 69 6.21 -20.30 10.78
N ARG A 70 7.47 -20.36 10.30
CA ARG A 70 7.78 -20.15 8.88
C ARG A 70 7.17 -21.24 8.02
N ASN A 71 7.31 -22.50 8.42
CA ASN A 71 6.82 -23.63 7.65
C ASN A 71 5.30 -23.59 7.49
N ASP A 72 4.58 -23.28 8.56
CA ASP A 72 3.11 -23.17 8.54
C ASP A 72 2.64 -22.01 7.65
N ALA A 73 3.26 -20.83 7.80
CA ALA A 73 2.96 -19.67 6.96
C ALA A 73 3.23 -19.95 5.47
N LEU A 74 4.38 -20.55 5.16
CA LEU A 74 4.75 -20.90 3.79
C LEU A 74 3.80 -21.94 3.19
N LYS A 75 3.43 -22.97 3.94
CA LYS A 75 2.50 -24.00 3.47
C LYS A 75 1.16 -23.41 3.04
N GLN A 76 0.61 -22.52 3.87
CA GLN A 76 -0.63 -21.83 3.54
C GLN A 76 -0.46 -20.94 2.30
N LEU A 77 0.57 -20.11 2.25
CA LEU A 77 0.78 -19.18 1.13
C LEU A 77 1.07 -19.92 -0.19
N GLN A 78 1.82 -21.01 -0.13
CA GLN A 78 2.10 -21.85 -1.30
C GLN A 78 0.84 -22.52 -1.85
N SER A 79 -0.10 -22.94 -1.00
CA SER A 79 -1.42 -23.42 -1.47
C SER A 79 -2.22 -22.35 -2.20
N ASN A 80 -1.95 -21.07 -1.93
CA ASN A 80 -2.53 -19.92 -2.64
C ASN A 80 -1.68 -19.46 -3.84
N GLY A 81 -0.65 -20.21 -4.25
CA GLY A 81 0.17 -19.90 -5.43
C GLY A 81 1.32 -18.93 -5.20
N TRP A 82 1.64 -18.58 -3.95
CA TRP A 82 2.89 -17.90 -3.63
C TRP A 82 4.08 -18.85 -3.76
N LYS A 83 5.23 -18.33 -4.21
CA LYS A 83 6.48 -19.08 -4.37
C LYS A 83 7.59 -18.40 -3.61
N LEU A 84 8.60 -19.17 -3.19
CA LEU A 84 9.85 -18.57 -2.74
C LEU A 84 10.64 -18.09 -3.94
N ALA A 85 11.25 -16.91 -3.83
CA ALA A 85 12.20 -16.42 -4.82
C ALA A 85 13.48 -17.27 -4.78
N ASN A 86 14.13 -17.43 -5.94
CA ASN A 86 15.32 -18.28 -6.06
C ASN A 86 16.61 -17.60 -5.58
N ASP A 87 16.62 -16.26 -5.58
CA ASP A 87 17.80 -15.42 -5.41
C ASP A 87 17.95 -14.84 -4.00
N ARG A 88 16.84 -14.72 -3.26
CA ARG A 88 16.81 -14.17 -1.90
C ARG A 88 15.63 -14.71 -1.10
N ASP A 89 15.68 -14.50 0.22
CA ASP A 89 14.59 -14.87 1.13
C ASP A 89 13.38 -13.93 0.96
N ALA A 90 12.58 -14.22 -0.05
CA ALA A 90 11.41 -13.45 -0.46
C ALA A 90 10.29 -14.34 -0.98
N LEU A 91 9.07 -13.83 -0.94
CA LEU A 91 7.88 -14.45 -1.52
C LEU A 91 7.53 -13.74 -2.83
N SER A 92 7.15 -14.49 -3.85
CA SER A 92 6.71 -13.94 -5.13
C SER A 92 5.40 -14.55 -5.61
N LYS A 93 4.58 -13.73 -6.25
CA LYS A 93 3.32 -14.15 -6.89
C LYS A 93 2.93 -13.20 -8.01
N THR A 94 2.33 -13.76 -9.06
CA THR A 94 1.73 -12.99 -10.16
C THR A 94 0.21 -13.01 -10.02
N PHE A 95 -0.39 -11.83 -9.97
CA PHE A 95 -1.84 -11.62 -10.00
C PHE A 95 -2.28 -11.23 -11.42
N LEU A 96 -3.32 -11.88 -11.91
CA LEU A 96 -3.94 -11.59 -13.20
C LEU A 96 -5.38 -11.11 -12.99
N PHE A 97 -5.73 -10.01 -13.66
CA PHE A 97 -7.02 -9.35 -13.59
C PHE A 97 -7.69 -9.30 -14.97
N LYS A 98 -8.96 -8.88 -15.05
CA LYS A 98 -9.65 -8.74 -16.33
C LYS A 98 -9.12 -7.56 -17.16
N ASN A 99 -8.74 -6.48 -16.50
CA ASN A 99 -8.28 -5.24 -17.13
C ASN A 99 -7.42 -4.42 -16.15
N PHE A 100 -6.87 -3.30 -16.64
CA PHE A 100 -6.05 -2.39 -15.83
C PHE A 100 -6.81 -1.77 -14.66
N ASN A 101 -8.10 -1.43 -14.82
CA ASN A 101 -8.88 -0.81 -13.75
C ASN A 101 -8.96 -1.72 -12.51
N GLN A 102 -9.23 -3.02 -12.71
CA GLN A 102 -9.24 -4.00 -11.62
C GLN A 102 -7.85 -4.18 -11.00
N ALA A 103 -6.79 -4.27 -11.83
CA ALA A 103 -5.42 -4.39 -11.33
C ALA A 103 -5.02 -3.19 -10.48
N PHE A 104 -5.30 -1.97 -10.94
CA PHE A 104 -4.96 -0.76 -10.22
C PHE A 104 -5.84 -0.55 -8.97
N GLY A 105 -7.10 -1.00 -9.01
CA GLY A 105 -7.97 -1.05 -7.82
C GLY A 105 -7.41 -1.98 -6.74
N PHE A 106 -6.89 -3.15 -7.12
CA PHE A 106 -6.14 -4.04 -6.23
C PHE A 106 -4.90 -3.34 -5.66
N MET A 107 -4.08 -2.74 -6.52
CA MET A 107 -2.86 -2.02 -6.11
C MET A 107 -3.17 -0.89 -5.12
N THR A 108 -4.24 -0.13 -5.34
CA THR A 108 -4.67 0.94 -4.44
C THR A 108 -4.97 0.43 -3.03
N ARG A 109 -5.71 -0.68 -2.90
CA ARG A 109 -6.00 -1.30 -1.60
C ARG A 109 -4.73 -1.77 -0.88
N VAL A 110 -3.81 -2.38 -1.64
CA VAL A 110 -2.51 -2.82 -1.11
C VAL A 110 -1.67 -1.64 -0.64
N ALA A 111 -1.64 -0.53 -1.39
CA ALA A 111 -0.89 0.67 -1.02
C ALA A 111 -1.38 1.27 0.31
N LEU A 112 -2.70 1.29 0.54
CA LEU A 112 -3.26 1.74 1.82
C LEU A 112 -2.84 0.86 2.99
N LEU A 113 -2.79 -0.46 2.81
CA LEU A 113 -2.28 -1.36 3.85
C LEU A 113 -0.77 -1.17 4.05
N ALA A 114 -0.02 -1.00 2.97
CA ALA A 114 1.43 -0.84 3.01
C ALA A 114 1.84 0.36 3.89
N GLU A 115 1.18 1.51 3.70
CA GLU A 115 1.38 2.69 4.54
C GLU A 115 1.00 2.44 6.00
N LYS A 116 -0.13 1.75 6.24
CA LYS A 116 -0.56 1.41 7.60
C LYS A 116 0.44 0.49 8.33
N LEU A 117 1.07 -0.43 7.61
CA LEU A 117 2.04 -1.38 8.16
C LEU A 117 3.49 -0.85 8.16
N ASP A 118 3.73 0.31 7.55
CA ASP A 118 5.08 0.80 7.20
C ASP A 118 5.89 -0.25 6.40
N HIS A 119 5.22 -1.10 5.64
CA HIS A 119 5.81 -2.26 4.96
C HIS A 119 5.38 -2.26 3.50
N HIS A 120 6.29 -2.07 2.56
CA HIS A 120 5.96 -1.85 1.15
C HIS A 120 6.32 -3.05 0.30
N PRO A 121 5.46 -3.45 -0.68
CA PRO A 121 5.81 -4.48 -1.63
C PRO A 121 6.80 -3.95 -2.67
N GLU A 122 7.58 -4.85 -3.24
CA GLU A 122 8.20 -4.65 -4.55
C GLU A 122 7.24 -5.21 -5.61
N TRP A 123 6.88 -4.42 -6.61
CA TRP A 123 6.00 -4.91 -7.68
C TRP A 123 6.28 -4.31 -9.06
N PHE A 124 5.84 -5.04 -10.06
CA PHE A 124 5.86 -4.66 -11.46
C PHE A 124 4.48 -4.87 -12.06
N ASN A 125 3.91 -3.85 -12.70
CA ASN A 125 2.59 -3.93 -13.32
C ASN A 125 2.68 -3.62 -14.81
N VAL A 126 2.04 -4.47 -15.61
CA VAL A 126 1.77 -4.24 -17.04
C VAL A 126 0.31 -4.57 -17.29
N TYR A 127 -0.48 -3.55 -17.60
CA TYR A 127 -1.91 -3.67 -17.84
C TYR A 127 -2.64 -4.47 -16.73
N ASN A 128 -3.12 -5.66 -17.03
CA ASN A 128 -3.90 -6.51 -16.12
C ASN A 128 -3.05 -7.49 -15.30
N LYS A 129 -1.71 -7.43 -15.39
CA LYS A 129 -0.78 -8.31 -14.68
C LYS A 129 -0.01 -7.53 -13.62
N VAL A 130 0.01 -8.03 -12.39
CA VAL A 130 0.80 -7.47 -11.28
C VAL A 130 1.72 -8.56 -10.72
N GLU A 131 3.02 -8.41 -10.89
CA GLU A 131 4.05 -9.28 -10.32
C GLU A 131 4.52 -8.68 -9.01
N VAL A 132 4.40 -9.43 -7.91
CA VAL A 132 4.70 -8.98 -6.56
C VAL A 132 5.85 -9.80 -5.99
N THR A 133 6.77 -9.12 -5.31
CA THR A 133 7.80 -9.71 -4.45
C THR A 133 7.74 -9.07 -3.06
N LEU A 134 7.77 -9.88 -2.00
CA LEU A 134 7.69 -9.47 -0.60
C LEU A 134 8.92 -9.98 0.16
N SER A 135 9.60 -9.07 0.85
CA SER A 135 10.67 -9.37 1.80
C SER A 135 10.82 -8.19 2.75
N THR A 136 11.31 -8.46 3.95
CA THR A 136 11.59 -7.43 4.94
C THR A 136 13.06 -7.02 4.84
N HIS A 137 13.29 -5.85 4.24
CA HIS A 137 14.64 -5.35 3.90
C HIS A 137 15.59 -5.26 5.10
N ASP A 138 15.11 -4.78 6.24
CA ASP A 138 15.91 -4.61 7.47
C ASP A 138 16.30 -5.95 8.12
N LEU A 139 15.60 -7.03 7.78
CA LEU A 139 15.86 -8.40 8.28
C LEU A 139 16.54 -9.30 7.25
N ASN A 140 16.76 -8.78 6.03
CA ASN A 140 17.25 -9.53 4.89
C ASN A 140 16.54 -10.89 4.75
N GLY A 141 15.20 -10.87 4.81
CA GLY A 141 14.40 -12.08 4.75
C GLY A 141 12.92 -11.88 5.08
N LEU A 142 12.21 -13.00 5.14
CA LEU A 142 10.77 -13.00 5.39
C LEU A 142 10.45 -12.69 6.85
N SER A 143 9.45 -11.86 7.07
CA SER A 143 8.88 -11.57 8.39
C SER A 143 7.37 -11.83 8.42
N THR A 144 6.78 -11.68 9.60
CA THR A 144 5.33 -11.75 9.78
C THR A 144 4.59 -10.69 8.94
N TYR A 145 5.23 -9.56 8.62
CA TYR A 145 4.65 -8.51 7.78
C TYR A 145 4.52 -8.96 6.32
N ASP A 146 5.49 -9.72 5.81
CA ASP A 146 5.42 -10.29 4.46
C ASP A 146 4.26 -11.28 4.35
N ALA A 147 4.10 -12.16 5.34
CA ALA A 147 2.99 -13.11 5.39
C ALA A 147 1.62 -12.41 5.52
N GLN A 148 1.52 -11.39 6.38
CA GLN A 148 0.29 -10.60 6.53
C GLN A 148 -0.09 -9.87 5.25
N MET A 149 0.88 -9.23 4.58
CA MET A 149 0.66 -8.56 3.31
C MET A 149 0.23 -9.54 2.22
N ALA A 150 0.87 -10.71 2.13
CA ALA A 150 0.52 -11.76 1.18
C ALA A 150 -0.93 -12.25 1.37
N GLN A 151 -1.34 -12.50 2.62
CA GLN A 151 -2.70 -12.90 2.96
C GLN A 151 -3.72 -11.81 2.60
N PHE A 152 -3.41 -10.55 2.87
CA PHE A 152 -4.29 -9.44 2.50
C PHE A 152 -4.45 -9.29 0.98
N MET A 153 -3.37 -9.47 0.22
CA MET A 153 -3.43 -9.46 -1.24
C MET A 153 -4.35 -10.56 -1.77
N ASP A 154 -4.27 -11.77 -1.21
CA ASP A 154 -5.17 -12.87 -1.58
C ASP A 154 -6.64 -12.53 -1.28
N GLN A 155 -6.92 -11.91 -0.13
CA GLN A 155 -8.27 -11.43 0.23
C GLN A 155 -8.79 -10.35 -0.73
N CYS A 156 -7.91 -9.45 -1.18
CA CYS A 156 -8.27 -8.42 -2.15
C CYS A 156 -8.69 -8.97 -3.51
N VAL A 157 -8.31 -10.21 -3.85
CA VAL A 157 -8.62 -10.84 -5.14
C VAL A 157 -9.78 -11.82 -5.02
N SER A 158 -9.95 -12.50 -3.88
CA SER A 158 -11.10 -13.38 -3.65
C SER A 158 -12.43 -12.62 -3.65
N GLY A 159 -12.44 -11.35 -3.21
CA GLY A 159 -13.62 -10.49 -3.24
C GLY A 159 -13.95 -9.84 -4.59
N THR A 160 -13.17 -10.09 -5.66
CA THR A 160 -13.37 -9.47 -7.01
C THR A 160 -13.64 -10.54 -8.09
N GLN A 161 -14.07 -11.74 -7.71
CA GLN A 161 -14.43 -12.81 -8.66
C GLN A 161 -15.77 -12.52 -9.34
N ASP A 162 -15.81 -11.50 -10.20
CA ASP A 162 -16.94 -11.24 -11.10
C ASP A 162 -16.66 -11.90 -12.46
N ASN A 163 -17.26 -13.10 -12.61
CA ASN A 163 -17.60 -13.84 -13.83
C ASN A 163 -16.66 -13.71 -15.05
N LYS A 164 -15.95 -14.82 -15.29
CA LYS A 164 -15.32 -15.22 -16.55
C LYS A 164 -16.29 -15.11 -17.73
#